data_AF-A0AA87XVH3-F1
#
_entry.id   AF-A0AA87XVH3-F1
#
_cell.length_a   1.000
_cell.length_b   1.000
_cell.length_c   1.000
_cell.angle_alpha   90.00
_cell.angle_beta   90.00
_cell.angle_gamma   90.00
#
_symmetry.space_group_name_H-M   'P 1'
#
loop_
_entity.id
_entity.type
_entity.pdbx_description
1 polymer ?
#
loop_
_entity_poly.entity_id
_entity_poly.type
_entity_poly.pdbx_seq_one_letter_code
_entity_poly.pdbx_strand_id
1 'polypeptide(L)'
;MKSVQDWLFKGRHFKLQALSFAIVACCLTVFFYGLITYPDAPYKPCVDGPYCGKTGKHHSYESYRDWNRWEGVLIACWPIGLLAAFGLSRLRKQPRRILERSAGSVYDPG
;
A
#
# COMPACT_ATOMS: atom_id res chain seq x y z
N MET A 1 19.82 -2.42 33.83
CA MET A 1 19.43 -3.47 32.86
C MET A 1 18.53 -2.90 31.74
N LYS A 2 18.99 -1.92 30.94
CA LYS A 2 18.22 -1.31 29.82
C LYS A 2 18.57 -1.86 28.43
N SER A 3 19.73 -2.52 28.30
CA SER A 3 20.35 -2.89 27.02
C SER A 3 19.55 -3.88 26.14
N VAL A 4 18.87 -4.86 26.73
CA VAL A 4 18.21 -5.93 25.96
C VAL A 4 16.84 -5.48 25.40
N GLN A 5 16.10 -4.69 26.16
CA GLN A 5 14.79 -4.18 25.72
C GLN A 5 14.95 -3.16 24.58
N ASP A 6 15.93 -2.26 24.69
CA ASP A 6 16.19 -1.25 23.65
C ASP A 6 16.57 -1.88 22.30
N TRP A 7 17.29 -3.01 22.31
CA TRP A 7 17.66 -3.72 21.08
C TRP A 7 16.45 -4.38 20.40
N LEU A 8 15.58 -5.02 21.20
CA LEU A 8 14.35 -5.66 20.70
C LEU A 8 13.33 -4.65 20.14
N PHE A 9 13.20 -3.49 20.77
CA PHE A 9 12.32 -2.42 20.27
C PHE A 9 12.87 -1.80 18.98
N LYS A 10 14.17 -1.49 18.92
CA LYS A 10 14.79 -0.86 17.74
C LYS A 10 14.71 -1.76 16.50
N GLY A 11 14.92 -3.07 16.66
CA GLY A 11 14.77 -4.04 15.58
C GLY A 11 13.33 -4.17 15.06
N ARG A 12 12.32 -4.06 15.94
CA ARG A 12 10.89 -4.16 15.56
C ARG A 12 10.42 -2.91 14.80
N HIS A 13 10.86 -1.72 15.23
CA HIS A 13 10.51 -0.47 14.58
C HIS A 13 11.08 -0.35 13.15
N PHE A 14 12.32 -0.80 12.94
CA PHE A 14 12.95 -0.81 11.62
C PHE A 14 12.23 -1.75 10.65
N LYS A 15 11.87 -2.97 11.10
CA LYS A 15 11.13 -3.95 10.28
C LYS A 15 9.77 -3.44 9.82
N LEU A 16 9.02 -2.75 10.69
CA LEU A 16 7.71 -2.19 10.35
C LEU A 16 7.82 -1.02 9.36
N GLN A 17 8.86 -0.18 9.48
CA GLN A 17 9.12 0.89 8.51
C GLN A 17 9.53 0.32 7.15
N ALA A 18 10.45 -0.63 7.12
CA ALA A 18 10.88 -1.28 5.88
C ALA A 18 9.69 -1.95 5.17
N LEU A 19 8.79 -2.61 5.91
CA LEU A 19 7.57 -3.20 5.35
C LEU A 19 6.63 -2.13 4.76
N SER A 20 6.40 -1.02 5.46
CA SER A 20 5.59 0.09 4.90
C SER A 20 6.18 0.64 3.61
N PHE A 21 7.50 0.86 3.58
CA PHE A 21 8.19 1.33 2.38
C PHE A 21 8.10 0.33 1.23
N ALA A 22 8.27 -0.97 1.50
CA ALA A 22 8.15 -2.02 0.50
C ALA A 22 6.75 -2.08 -0.12
N ILE A 23 5.70 -1.92 0.69
CA ILE A 23 4.32 -1.90 0.21
C ILE A 23 4.06 -0.69 -0.71
N VAL A 24 4.48 0.51 -0.27
CA VAL A 24 4.33 1.73 -1.09
C VAL A 24 5.13 1.61 -2.39
N ALA A 25 6.38 1.13 -2.31
CA ALA A 25 7.21 0.91 -3.48
C ALA A 25 6.57 -0.07 -4.46
N CYS A 26 6.02 -1.19 -3.97
CA CYS A 26 5.31 -2.17 -4.80
C CYS A 26 4.09 -1.55 -5.51
N CYS A 27 3.28 -0.76 -4.79
CA CYS A 27 2.13 -0.08 -5.39
C CYS A 27 2.56 0.91 -6.49
N LEU A 28 3.62 1.68 -6.24
CA LEU A 28 4.19 2.60 -7.23
C LEU A 28 4.74 1.84 -8.45
N THR A 29 5.45 0.73 -8.26
CA THR A 29 5.98 -0.09 -9.36
C THR A 29 4.84 -0.59 -10.25
N VAL A 30 3.75 -1.11 -9.68
CA VAL A 30 2.59 -1.57 -10.46
C VAL A 30 1.96 -0.40 -11.22
N PHE A 31 1.83 0.77 -10.58
CA PHE A 31 1.29 1.97 -11.22
C PHE A 31 2.14 2.44 -12.41
N PHE A 32 3.45 2.61 -12.21
CA PHE A 32 4.36 3.07 -13.25
C PHE A 32 4.51 2.05 -14.39
N TYR A 33 4.47 0.74 -14.07
CA TYR A 33 4.47 -0.30 -15.08
C TYR A 33 3.35 -0.10 -16.10
N GLY A 34 2.10 0.09 -15.64
CA GLY A 34 1.01 0.29 -16.59
C GLY A 34 1.02 1.62 -17.33
N LEU A 35 1.56 2.69 -16.72
CA LEU A 35 1.74 3.97 -17.44
C LEU A 35 2.71 3.84 -18.61
N ILE A 36 3.79 3.07 -18.44
CA ILE A 36 4.79 2.84 -19.49
C ILE A 36 4.27 1.83 -20.52
N THR A 37 3.63 0.75 -20.07
CA THR A 37 3.19 -0.34 -20.95
C THR A 37 1.93 0.01 -21.73
N TYR A 38 1.01 0.78 -21.16
CA TYR A 38 -0.28 1.12 -21.78
C TYR A 38 -0.44 2.65 -21.94
N PRO A 39 0.40 3.32 -22.75
CA PRO A 39 0.36 4.78 -22.90
C PRO A 39 -0.94 5.29 -23.53
N ASP A 40 -1.65 4.44 -24.27
CA ASP A 40 -2.90 4.75 -24.96
C ASP A 40 -4.16 4.28 -24.20
N ALA A 41 -4.00 3.70 -23.02
CA ALA A 41 -5.12 3.43 -22.12
C ALA A 41 -5.82 4.74 -21.69
N PRO A 42 -7.10 4.68 -21.27
CA PRO A 42 -7.95 3.49 -21.09
C PRO A 42 -8.52 2.95 -22.41
N TYR A 43 -8.69 1.63 -22.49
CA TYR A 43 -9.28 0.96 -23.65
C TYR A 43 -10.79 0.79 -23.51
N LYS A 44 -11.55 1.10 -24.56
CA LYS A 44 -13.02 1.00 -24.61
C LYS A 44 -13.50 0.36 -25.92
N PRO A 45 -14.70 -0.24 -25.97
CA PRO A 45 -15.27 -0.71 -27.22
C PRO A 45 -15.46 0.45 -28.21
N CYS A 46 -15.12 0.25 -29.49
CA CYS A 46 -15.34 1.27 -30.51
C CYS A 46 -16.64 1.03 -31.28
N VAL A 47 -17.07 2.05 -32.01
CA VAL A 47 -18.17 1.93 -32.98
C VAL A 47 -17.75 1.07 -34.19
N ASP A 48 -16.50 1.24 -34.66
CA ASP A 48 -16.01 0.66 -35.93
C ASP A 48 -14.94 -0.45 -35.74
N GLY A 49 -14.75 -0.92 -34.51
CA GLY A 49 -13.70 -1.88 -34.16
C GLY A 49 -13.84 -2.46 -32.76
N PRO A 50 -13.04 -3.48 -32.39
CA PRO A 50 -13.24 -4.20 -31.14
C PRO A 50 -12.89 -3.36 -29.90
N TYR A 51 -11.75 -2.65 -29.89
CA TYR A 51 -11.33 -1.78 -28.79
C TYR A 51 -10.46 -0.61 -29.27
N CYS A 52 -10.60 0.57 -28.66
CA CYS A 52 -9.84 1.79 -28.94
C CYS A 52 -9.29 2.39 -27.65
N GLY A 53 -8.08 2.94 -27.75
CA GLY A 53 -7.50 3.78 -26.72
C GLY A 53 -7.96 5.23 -26.79
N LYS A 54 -7.40 6.07 -25.92
CA LYS A 54 -7.75 7.50 -25.84
C LYS A 54 -7.40 8.28 -27.11
N THR A 55 -6.43 7.81 -27.90
CA THR A 55 -6.05 8.43 -29.18
C THR A 55 -6.91 7.94 -30.35
N GLY A 56 -7.87 7.04 -30.10
CA GLY A 56 -8.71 6.42 -31.14
C GLY A 56 -8.01 5.29 -31.90
N LYS A 57 -6.74 4.97 -31.58
CA LYS A 57 -6.03 3.85 -32.20
C LYS A 57 -6.71 2.53 -31.83
N HIS A 58 -6.90 1.67 -32.82
CA HIS A 58 -7.48 0.34 -32.63
C HIS A 58 -6.48 -0.60 -31.94
N HIS A 59 -6.99 -1.38 -30.99
CA HIS A 59 -6.25 -2.40 -30.25
C HIS A 59 -6.93 -3.76 -30.35
N SER A 60 -6.16 -4.82 -30.18
CA SER A 60 -6.67 -6.18 -30.16
C SER A 60 -7.38 -6.49 -28.83
N TYR A 61 -8.20 -7.54 -28.83
CA TYR A 61 -8.81 -8.07 -27.61
C TYR A 61 -7.76 -8.48 -26.57
N GLU A 62 -6.60 -8.96 -27.00
CA GLU A 62 -5.52 -9.37 -26.10
C GLU A 62 -4.96 -8.18 -25.32
N SER A 63 -4.69 -7.06 -26.00
CA SER A 63 -4.23 -5.82 -25.36
C SER A 63 -5.25 -5.27 -24.37
N TYR A 64 -6.55 -5.34 -24.72
CA TYR A 64 -7.63 -4.99 -23.80
C TYR A 64 -7.65 -5.87 -22.55
N ARG A 65 -7.56 -7.20 -22.73
CA ARG A 65 -7.59 -8.15 -21.63
C ARG A 65 -6.42 -7.95 -20.67
N ASP A 66 -5.22 -7.71 -21.19
CA ASP A 66 -4.02 -7.55 -20.38
C ASP A 66 -4.02 -6.21 -19.62
N TRP A 67 -4.52 -5.13 -20.24
CA TRP A 67 -4.79 -3.87 -19.55
C TRP A 67 -5.84 -4.02 -18.45
N ASN A 68 -6.95 -4.68 -18.73
CA ASN A 68 -8.04 -4.90 -17.76
C ASN A 68 -7.56 -5.73 -16.56
N ARG A 69 -6.69 -6.72 -16.78
CA ARG A 69 -6.03 -7.47 -15.69
C ARG A 69 -5.13 -6.57 -14.85
N TRP A 70 -4.30 -5.76 -15.50
CA TRP A 70 -3.43 -4.81 -14.80
C TRP A 70 -4.23 -3.78 -13.99
N GLU A 71 -5.30 -3.22 -14.57
CA GLU A 71 -6.19 -2.27 -13.89
C GLU A 71 -6.83 -2.91 -12.64
N GLY A 72 -7.28 -4.17 -12.76
CA GLY A 72 -7.78 -4.93 -11.62
C GLY A 72 -6.74 -5.11 -10.51
N VAL A 73 -5.48 -5.44 -10.87
CA VAL A 73 -4.38 -5.55 -9.89
C VAL A 73 -4.07 -4.19 -9.26
N LEU A 74 -4.06 -3.11 -10.03
CA LEU A 74 -3.84 -1.77 -9.52
C LEU A 74 -4.94 -1.39 -8.53
N ILE A 75 -6.22 -1.53 -8.90
CA ILE A 75 -7.34 -1.20 -8.01
C ILE A 75 -7.33 -2.07 -6.74
N ALA A 76 -6.95 -3.34 -6.85
CA ALA A 76 -6.85 -4.24 -5.69
C ALA A 76 -5.64 -3.93 -4.79
N CYS A 77 -4.52 -3.44 -5.32
CA CYS A 77 -3.31 -3.22 -4.52
C CYS A 77 -3.47 -2.06 -3.53
N TRP A 78 -4.21 -1.02 -3.89
CA TRP A 78 -4.43 0.17 -3.06
C TRP A 78 -5.15 -0.10 -1.73
N PRO A 79 -6.32 -0.77 -1.67
CA PRO A 79 -6.98 -1.09 -0.41
C PRO A 79 -6.13 -2.04 0.45
N ILE A 80 -5.38 -2.96 -0.15
CA ILE A 80 -4.43 -3.81 0.59
C ILE A 80 -3.34 -2.96 1.23
N GLY A 81 -2.75 -2.03 0.46
CA GLY A 81 -1.74 -1.10 0.97
C GLY A 81 -2.28 -0.21 2.10
N LEU A 82 -3.49 0.31 1.96
CA LEU A 82 -4.16 1.12 2.97
C LEU A 82 -4.48 0.32 4.24
N LEU A 83 -4.96 -0.92 4.12
CA LEU A 83 -5.24 -1.79 5.26
C LEU A 83 -3.95 -2.13 6.02
N ALA A 84 -2.87 -2.43 5.30
CA ALA A 84 -1.56 -2.67 5.92
C ALA A 84 -1.04 -1.42 6.64
N ALA A 85 -1.12 -0.25 6.00
CA ALA A 85 -0.74 1.02 6.62
C ALA A 85 -1.58 1.31 7.88
N PHE A 86 -2.90 1.14 7.81
CA PHE A 86 -3.81 1.34 8.93
C PHE A 86 -3.50 0.41 10.11
N GLY A 87 -3.29 -0.89 9.84
CA GLY A 87 -2.88 -1.86 10.85
C GLY A 87 -1.58 -1.45 11.55
N LEU A 88 -0.57 -1.01 10.77
CA LEU A 88 0.70 -0.53 11.31
C LEU A 88 0.55 0.74 12.15
N SER A 89 -0.31 1.69 11.74
CA SER A 89 -0.60 2.91 12.50
C SER A 89 -1.29 2.62 13.84
N ARG A 90 -2.17 1.61 13.90
CA ARG A 90 -2.84 1.19 15.14
C ARG A 90 -1.87 0.53 16.11
N LEU A 91 -0.96 -0.31 15.63
CA LEU A 91 0.05 -0.98 16.47
C LEU A 91 1.07 0.00 17.05
N ARG A 92 1.42 1.08 16.33
CA ARG A 92 2.35 2.11 16.81
C ARG A 92 1.81 2.98 17.96
N LYS A 93 0.50 3.11 18.13
CA LYS A 93 -0.13 3.97 19.16
C LYS A 93 -0.28 3.32 20.55
N GLN A 94 0.00 2.03 20.68
CA GLN A 94 -0.21 1.26 21.92
C GLN A 94 0.78 1.53 23.09
N PRO A 95 2.10 1.76 22.89
CA PRO A 95 3.02 1.75 24.04
C PRO A 95 2.92 2.98 24.95
N ARG A 96 2.36 4.11 24.49
CA ARG A 96 2.23 5.32 25.33
C ARG A 96 1.12 5.21 26.39
N ARG A 97 -0.04 4.65 26.02
CA ARG A 97 -1.19 4.56 26.93
C ARG A 97 -0.97 3.61 28.10
N ILE A 98 -0.19 2.55 27.88
CA ILE A 98 0.14 1.60 28.95
C ILE A 98 1.05 2.27 29.99
N LEU A 99 2.05 3.06 29.55
CA LEU A 99 2.97 3.76 30.45
C LEU A 99 2.29 4.88 31.26
N GLU A 100 1.38 5.66 30.67
CA GLU A 100 0.62 6.69 31.40
C GLU A 100 -0.31 6.10 32.47
N ARG A 101 -0.94 4.95 32.17
CA ARG A 101 -1.80 4.25 33.15
C ARG A 101 -0.99 3.70 34.33
N SER A 102 0.24 3.23 34.07
CA SER A 102 1.16 2.80 35.12
C SER A 102 1.69 3.97 35.96
N ALA A 103 1.96 5.11 35.34
CA ALA A 103 2.46 6.30 36.04
C ALA A 103 1.38 6.96 36.92
N GLY A 104 0.12 6.95 36.48
CA GLY A 104 -1.00 7.49 37.25
C GLY A 104 -1.37 6.67 38.50
N SER A 105 -1.01 5.38 38.54
CA SER A 105 -1.34 4.50 39.67
C SER A 105 -0.37 4.62 40.86
N VAL A 106 0.77 5.29 40.71
CA VAL A 106 1.80 5.40 41.76
C VAL A 106 1.65 6.67 42.61
N TYR A 107 0.95 7.68 42.10
CA TYR A 107 0.61 8.89 42.85
C TYR A 107 -0.78 8.77 43.47
N ASP A 108 -0.91 7.93 44.50
CA ASP A 108 -2.06 7.98 45.40
C ASP A 108 -1.53 8.21 46.84
N PRO A 109 -1.42 9.46 47.30
CA PRO A 109 -0.98 9.79 48.65
C PRO A 109 -2.17 9.66 49.61
N GLY A 110 -2.52 8.42 49.95
CA GLY A 110 -3.40 8.10 51.08
C GLY A 110 -2.67 8.11 52.41
#